data_AF-A0AA97AJ83-F1
#
_entry.id   AF-A0AA97AJ83-F1
#
_cell.length_a   1.000
_cell.length_b   1.000
_cell.length_c   1.000
_cell.angle_alpha   90.00
_cell.angle_beta   90.00
_cell.angle_gamma   90.00
#
_symmetry.space_group_name_H-M   'P 1'
#
loop_
_entity.id
_entity.type
_entity.pdbx_description
1 polymer ?
#
loop_
_entity_poly.entity_id
_entity_poly.type
_entity_poly.pdbx_seq_one_letter_code
_entity_poly.pdbx_strand_id
1 'polypeptide(L)'
;MPASFEARRVTALRHIEFLKNLEQLRFTGQLVQTDAAGQRWNFYFCQGRLLYATGGPHPVRRWRRNLLTFCPRIPTYRLAWQADLAKVDPTKHEFSWEYALLNLWVTQQRIKLEQAEKFIDAAITEVIFDVMQATEVTEKIQYSKTFSPLFQPIEVDMAVGKADLWQQRWHQAGLEGYSPNQAPIIKQPDQLRQLGSAQLYQTLIHLLDGQRTLRDVAVEMRRDVVEITSALQHFNQMGLVEFTSIADLPGLVFQREPPRASQIMVTPTSALIACVDDSSTVRNMMEQLLITSGYQFLGVEDPLRAIGILLARKPDLIFLDLIMPNVNGYEICEKLRKISCFRKTPIVILTGSDGYANRLRSNFVGASDFLSKPLNAEAVLGVIHKHLQPASDLSSVQL
;
A
#
# COMPACT_ATOMS: atom_id res chain seq x y z
N MET A 1 20.92 -17.31 -24.03
CA MET A 1 20.41 -16.89 -22.71
C MET A 1 21.14 -15.62 -22.32
N PRO A 2 20.47 -14.56 -21.84
CA PRO A 2 21.17 -13.33 -21.53
C PRO A 2 22.02 -13.54 -20.26
N ALA A 3 23.25 -13.04 -20.26
CA ALA A 3 24.25 -13.18 -19.18
C ALA A 3 23.72 -12.78 -17.77
N SER A 4 22.66 -11.96 -17.72
CA SER A 4 21.98 -11.59 -16.47
C SER A 4 21.25 -12.75 -15.78
N PHE A 5 20.81 -13.76 -16.53
CA PHE A 5 20.08 -14.91 -15.99
C PHE A 5 21.03 -15.89 -15.27
N GLU A 6 22.14 -16.25 -15.90
CA GLU A 6 23.15 -17.13 -15.29
C GLU A 6 23.75 -16.48 -14.04
N ALA A 7 24.01 -15.17 -14.07
CA ALA A 7 24.47 -14.42 -12.92
C ALA A 7 23.47 -14.48 -11.74
N ARG A 8 22.17 -14.25 -11.98
CA ARG A 8 21.12 -14.39 -10.95
C ARG A 8 21.06 -15.81 -10.39
N ARG A 9 21.18 -16.83 -11.24
CA ARG A 9 21.12 -18.23 -10.80
C ARG A 9 22.30 -18.60 -9.90
N VAL A 10 23.51 -18.18 -10.25
CA VAL A 10 24.72 -18.41 -9.43
C VAL A 10 24.60 -17.68 -8.09
N THR A 11 24.11 -16.45 -8.10
CA THR A 11 23.91 -15.65 -6.89
C THR A 11 22.82 -16.24 -5.99
N ALA A 12 21.69 -16.67 -6.55
CA ALA A 12 20.63 -17.37 -5.81
C ALA A 12 21.15 -18.62 -5.10
N LEU A 13 21.98 -19.43 -5.76
CA LEU A 13 22.61 -20.62 -5.16
C LEU A 13 23.51 -20.25 -3.99
N ARG A 14 24.35 -19.21 -4.12
CA ARG A 14 25.20 -18.72 -3.02
C ARG A 14 24.38 -18.26 -1.81
N HIS A 15 23.25 -17.59 -2.04
CA HIS A 15 22.36 -17.17 -0.94
C HIS A 15 21.71 -18.36 -0.24
N ILE A 16 21.23 -19.34 -1.00
CA ILE A 16 20.65 -20.56 -0.44
C ILE A 16 21.69 -21.29 0.41
N GLU A 17 22.92 -21.46 -0.09
CA GLU A 17 24.02 -22.07 0.67
C GLU A 17 24.31 -21.29 1.95
N PHE A 18 24.31 -19.96 1.90
CA PHE A 18 24.52 -19.13 3.08
C PHE A 18 23.43 -19.33 4.14
N LEU A 19 22.15 -19.35 3.74
CA LEU A 19 21.04 -19.61 4.66
C LEU A 19 21.14 -21.01 5.27
N LYS A 20 21.49 -22.03 4.47
CA LYS A 20 21.71 -23.41 4.96
C LYS A 20 22.90 -23.51 5.92
N ASN A 21 23.97 -22.75 5.69
CA ASN A 21 25.10 -22.69 6.62
C ASN A 21 24.67 -22.13 7.98
N LEU A 22 23.80 -21.12 8.01
CA LEU A 22 23.24 -20.60 9.26
C LEU A 22 22.36 -21.62 9.99
N GLU A 23 21.64 -22.46 9.26
CA GLU A 23 20.89 -23.58 9.81
C GLU A 23 21.79 -24.61 10.50
N GLN A 24 22.84 -25.05 9.81
CA GLN A 24 23.83 -25.99 10.36
C GLN A 24 24.54 -25.45 11.60
N LEU A 25 24.87 -24.16 11.61
CA LEU A 25 25.50 -23.47 12.74
C LEU A 25 24.54 -23.19 13.91
N ARG A 26 23.25 -23.57 13.79
CA ARG A 26 22.20 -23.24 14.76
C ARG A 26 22.16 -21.75 15.10
N PHE A 27 22.38 -20.90 14.09
CA PHE A 27 22.50 -19.46 14.25
C PHE A 27 21.25 -18.86 14.91
N THR A 28 21.47 -17.88 15.78
CA THR A 28 20.42 -17.11 16.45
C THR A 28 20.77 -15.63 16.38
N GLY A 29 19.89 -14.85 15.75
CA GLY A 29 20.12 -13.43 15.50
C GLY A 29 19.53 -12.96 14.18
N GLN A 30 20.07 -11.85 13.66
CA GLN A 30 19.61 -11.23 12.42
C GLN A 30 20.66 -11.39 11.32
N LEU A 31 20.21 -11.80 10.13
CA LEU A 31 20.95 -11.68 8.88
C LEU A 31 20.35 -10.51 8.07
N VAL A 32 21.20 -9.57 7.69
CA VAL A 32 20.86 -8.48 6.78
C VAL A 32 21.56 -8.72 5.45
N GLN A 33 20.79 -8.82 4.38
CA GLN A 33 21.29 -8.86 3.01
C GLN A 33 21.03 -7.53 2.34
N THR A 34 22.02 -6.97 1.65
CA THR A 34 21.91 -5.67 0.94
C THR A 34 22.42 -5.80 -0.48
N ASP A 35 21.61 -5.47 -1.47
CA ASP A 35 22.04 -5.46 -2.88
C ASP A 35 22.82 -4.19 -3.26
N ALA A 36 23.31 -4.15 -4.50
CA ALA A 36 24.02 -3.00 -5.06
C ALA A 36 23.16 -1.72 -5.16
N ALA A 37 21.83 -1.83 -5.19
CA ALA A 37 20.91 -0.70 -5.20
C ALA A 37 20.59 -0.20 -3.78
N GLY A 38 21.16 -0.80 -2.74
CA GLY A 38 20.90 -0.47 -1.34
C GLY A 38 19.58 -1.06 -0.81
N GLN A 39 18.92 -1.92 -1.57
CA GLN A 39 17.74 -2.65 -1.12
C GLN A 39 18.16 -3.66 -0.05
N ARG A 40 17.42 -3.69 1.06
CA ARG A 40 17.73 -4.54 2.22
C ARG A 40 16.68 -5.60 2.44
N TRP A 41 17.12 -6.81 2.74
CA TRP A 41 16.30 -7.92 3.27
C TRP A 41 16.83 -8.30 4.64
N ASN A 42 15.92 -8.51 5.59
CA ASN A 42 16.24 -8.88 6.96
C ASN A 42 15.63 -10.24 7.25
N PHE A 43 16.45 -11.19 7.68
CA PHE A 43 16.05 -12.53 8.12
C PHE A 43 16.33 -12.67 9.60
N TYR A 44 15.37 -13.20 10.34
CA TYR A 44 15.47 -13.40 11.79
C TYR A 44 15.53 -14.90 12.06
N PHE A 45 16.54 -15.33 12.82
CA PHE A 45 16.83 -16.74 13.08
C PHE A 45 16.77 -17.06 14.57
N CYS A 46 16.31 -18.28 14.88
CA CYS A 46 16.40 -18.88 16.20
C CYS A 46 16.82 -20.36 16.06
N GLN A 47 17.95 -20.72 16.65
CA GLN A 47 18.51 -22.06 16.62
C GLN A 47 18.64 -22.66 15.20
N GLY A 48 19.02 -21.84 14.22
CA GLY A 48 19.19 -22.23 12.83
C GLY A 48 17.90 -22.20 12.00
N ARG A 49 16.76 -21.89 12.59
CA ARG A 49 15.46 -21.83 11.91
C ARG A 49 14.99 -20.40 11.73
N LEU A 50 14.19 -20.15 10.69
CA LEU A 50 13.65 -18.85 10.34
C LEU A 50 12.43 -18.50 11.21
N LEU A 51 12.50 -17.37 11.91
CA LEU A 51 11.37 -16.79 12.65
C LEU A 51 10.53 -15.87 11.78
N TYR A 52 11.20 -15.04 10.99
CA TYR A 52 10.55 -14.06 10.12
C TYR A 52 11.53 -13.56 9.05
N ALA A 53 10.99 -12.97 8.00
CA ALA A 53 11.78 -12.20 7.04
C ALA A 53 10.97 -11.01 6.51
N THR A 54 11.64 -9.87 6.30
CA THR A 54 11.03 -8.66 5.72
C THR A 54 12.05 -7.85 4.92
N GLY A 55 11.63 -6.70 4.38
CA GLY A 55 12.41 -5.87 3.46
C GLY A 55 12.12 -6.23 2.00
N GLY A 56 13.08 -5.98 1.12
CA GLY A 56 12.87 -6.03 -0.32
C GLY A 56 12.03 -4.86 -0.84
N PRO A 57 11.59 -4.92 -2.11
CA PRO A 57 11.01 -3.77 -2.80
C PRO A 57 9.68 -3.31 -2.20
N HIS A 58 8.83 -4.23 -1.71
CA HIS A 58 7.45 -3.91 -1.29
C HIS A 58 7.00 -4.54 0.04
N PRO A 59 7.70 -4.29 1.17
CA PRO A 59 7.33 -4.85 2.48
C PRO A 59 5.91 -4.49 2.94
N VAL A 60 5.43 -3.27 2.63
CA VAL A 60 4.11 -2.80 3.09
C VAL A 60 3.00 -3.41 2.26
N ARG A 61 3.16 -3.51 0.93
CA ARG A 61 2.23 -4.27 0.10
C ARG A 61 2.21 -5.75 0.49
N ARG A 62 3.37 -6.38 0.77
CA ARG A 62 3.46 -7.75 1.27
C ARG A 62 2.64 -7.93 2.55
N TRP A 63 2.83 -7.04 3.51
CA TRP A 63 2.05 -7.04 4.75
C TRP A 63 0.55 -6.95 4.49
N ARG A 64 0.12 -5.99 3.65
CA ARG A 64 -1.29 -5.81 3.28
C ARG A 64 -1.90 -7.04 2.61
N ARG A 65 -1.19 -7.65 1.66
CA ARG A 65 -1.61 -8.88 0.97
C ARG A 65 -1.79 -10.03 1.94
N ASN A 66 -0.82 -10.26 2.82
CA ASN A 66 -0.90 -11.34 3.79
C ASN A 66 -2.01 -11.13 4.83
N LEU A 67 -2.31 -9.87 5.21
CA LEU A 67 -3.49 -9.57 6.04
C LEU A 67 -4.79 -9.92 5.33
N LEU A 68 -4.95 -9.50 4.06
CA LEU A 68 -6.15 -9.83 3.27
C LEU A 68 -6.35 -11.35 3.12
N THR A 69 -5.26 -12.09 2.94
CA THR A 69 -5.30 -13.54 2.71
C THR A 69 -5.54 -14.34 4.00
N PHE A 70 -4.79 -14.06 5.07
CA PHE A 70 -4.78 -14.93 6.26
C PHE A 70 -5.51 -14.33 7.46
N CYS A 71 -5.64 -13.01 7.52
CA CYS A 71 -6.22 -12.28 8.64
C CYS A 71 -7.32 -11.29 8.19
N PRO A 72 -8.35 -11.70 7.42
CA PRO A 72 -9.28 -10.79 6.77
C PRO A 72 -10.14 -9.94 7.72
N ARG A 73 -10.18 -10.30 9.02
CA ARG A 73 -10.86 -9.52 10.08
C ARG A 73 -10.03 -8.33 10.56
N ILE A 74 -8.73 -8.32 10.29
CA ILE A 74 -7.85 -7.21 10.64
C ILE A 74 -7.90 -6.17 9.52
N PRO A 75 -8.23 -4.90 9.81
CA PRO A 75 -8.24 -3.87 8.79
C PRO A 75 -6.82 -3.65 8.23
N THR A 76 -6.74 -3.38 6.93
CA THR A 76 -5.46 -3.35 6.20
C THR A 76 -4.82 -1.97 6.08
N TYR A 77 -5.48 -0.92 6.59
CA TYR A 77 -5.01 0.46 6.54
C TYR A 77 -4.23 0.85 7.81
N ARG A 78 -3.18 1.67 7.68
CA ARG A 78 -2.21 2.02 8.75
C ARG A 78 -2.83 2.42 10.09
N LEU A 79 -3.82 3.30 10.11
CA LEU A 79 -4.37 3.79 11.38
C LEU A 79 -5.06 2.73 12.23
N ALA A 80 -5.62 1.67 11.63
CA ALA A 80 -6.30 0.62 12.39
C ALA A 80 -5.37 -0.09 13.40
N TRP A 81 -4.07 0.06 13.21
CA TRP A 81 -3.04 -0.60 13.97
C TRP A 81 -1.97 0.37 14.45
N GLN A 82 -2.11 1.68 14.25
CA GLN A 82 -1.17 2.67 14.77
C GLN A 82 -1.11 2.64 16.30
N ALA A 83 -2.26 2.48 16.96
CA ALA A 83 -2.33 2.34 18.41
C ALA A 83 -1.67 1.04 18.90
N ASP A 84 -1.67 -0.02 18.09
CA ASP A 84 -1.01 -1.28 18.41
C ASP A 84 0.49 -1.22 18.13
N LEU A 85 0.89 -0.58 17.02
CA LEU A 85 2.26 -0.26 16.69
C LEU A 85 2.92 0.62 17.76
N ALA A 86 2.18 1.56 18.36
CA ALA A 86 2.69 2.37 19.45
C ALA A 86 2.97 1.55 20.72
N LYS A 87 2.26 0.42 20.92
CA LYS A 87 2.55 -0.54 22.01
C LYS A 87 3.76 -1.42 21.68
N VAL A 88 4.08 -1.55 20.40
CA VAL A 88 5.24 -2.29 19.88
C VAL A 88 6.43 -1.32 19.81
N ASP A 89 7.20 -1.20 20.89
CA ASP A 89 8.39 -0.34 20.93
C ASP A 89 9.50 -0.81 19.96
N PRO A 90 9.72 -0.16 18.80
CA PRO A 90 10.67 -0.62 17.79
C PRO A 90 12.14 -0.63 18.27
N THR A 91 12.44 0.01 19.41
CA THR A 91 13.79 0.00 20.02
C THR A 91 14.00 -1.13 21.00
N LYS A 92 12.92 -1.73 21.52
CA LYS A 92 12.96 -2.88 22.43
C LYS A 92 12.65 -4.21 21.75
N HIS A 93 12.11 -4.19 20.54
CA HIS A 93 11.81 -5.42 19.81
C HIS A 93 13.05 -5.89 19.05
N GLU A 94 13.55 -7.06 19.43
CA GLU A 94 14.63 -7.77 18.75
C GLU A 94 14.23 -8.24 17.33
N PHE A 95 12.93 -8.14 16.99
CA PHE A 95 12.32 -8.53 15.72
C PHE A 95 11.71 -7.35 14.97
N SER A 96 11.38 -7.58 13.70
CA SER A 96 10.62 -6.64 12.88
C SER A 96 9.26 -6.30 13.48
N TRP A 97 8.76 -5.09 13.22
CA TRP A 97 7.46 -4.61 13.73
C TRP A 97 6.29 -5.52 13.31
N GLU A 98 6.38 -6.15 12.13
CA GLU A 98 5.41 -7.10 11.58
C GLU A 98 5.19 -8.27 12.54
N TYR A 99 6.29 -8.93 12.91
CA TYR A 99 6.31 -10.08 13.81
C TYR A 99 5.76 -9.72 15.19
N ALA A 100 6.16 -8.57 15.72
CA ALA A 100 5.72 -8.10 17.02
C ALA A 100 4.21 -7.81 17.07
N LEU A 101 3.63 -7.29 15.99
CA LEU A 101 2.18 -7.12 15.90
C LEU A 101 1.41 -8.44 15.78
N LEU A 102 1.92 -9.39 14.98
CA LEU A 102 1.31 -10.71 14.91
C LEU A 102 1.29 -11.35 16.30
N ASN A 103 2.40 -11.24 17.05
CA ASN A 103 2.49 -11.70 18.44
C ASN A 103 1.45 -11.01 19.34
N LEU A 104 1.36 -9.68 19.27
CA LEU A 104 0.38 -8.89 20.02
C LEU A 104 -1.06 -9.34 19.73
N TRP A 105 -1.40 -9.52 18.45
CA TRP A 105 -2.76 -9.88 18.05
C TRP A 105 -3.15 -11.32 18.37
N VAL A 106 -2.20 -12.25 18.34
CA VAL A 106 -2.44 -13.62 18.83
C VAL A 106 -2.64 -13.63 20.34
N THR A 107 -1.80 -12.90 21.08
CA THR A 107 -1.93 -12.76 22.54
C THR A 107 -3.27 -12.12 22.94
N GLN A 108 -3.76 -11.17 22.15
CA GLN A 108 -5.09 -10.54 22.31
C GLN A 108 -6.24 -11.38 21.72
N GLN A 109 -5.98 -12.58 21.20
CA GLN A 109 -6.96 -13.45 20.55
C GLN A 109 -7.73 -12.83 19.38
N ARG A 110 -7.15 -11.81 18.73
CA ARG A 110 -7.74 -11.15 17.54
C ARG A 110 -7.52 -11.95 16.27
N ILE A 111 -6.43 -12.71 16.23
CA ILE A 111 -6.13 -13.71 15.19
C ILE A 111 -5.72 -15.03 15.87
N LYS A 112 -5.91 -16.16 15.18
CA LYS A 112 -5.46 -17.47 15.64
C LYS A 112 -3.97 -17.67 15.39
N LEU A 113 -3.33 -18.53 16.18
CA LEU A 113 -1.93 -18.93 16.00
C LEU A 113 -1.66 -19.42 14.55
N GLU A 114 -2.50 -20.33 14.06
CA GLU A 114 -2.39 -20.88 12.69
C GLU A 114 -2.46 -19.80 11.60
N GLN A 115 -3.24 -18.73 11.80
CA GLN A 115 -3.32 -17.63 10.84
C GLN A 115 -2.00 -16.85 10.79
N ALA A 116 -1.40 -16.60 11.95
CA ALA A 116 -0.10 -15.93 12.05
C ALA A 116 1.02 -16.80 11.47
N GLU A 117 1.03 -18.11 11.70
CA GLU A 117 2.03 -19.03 11.14
C GLU A 117 1.95 -19.09 9.62
N LYS A 118 0.74 -19.17 9.04
CA LYS A 118 0.54 -19.08 7.58
C LYS A 118 0.99 -17.74 7.00
N PHE A 119 0.73 -16.65 7.71
CA PHE A 119 1.22 -15.31 7.33
C PHE A 119 2.74 -15.29 7.28
N ILE A 120 3.40 -15.78 8.33
CA ILE A 120 4.86 -15.79 8.48
C ILE A 120 5.50 -16.64 7.38
N ASP A 121 4.96 -17.84 7.14
CA ASP A 121 5.41 -18.74 6.07
C ASP A 121 5.34 -18.08 4.68
N ALA A 122 4.20 -17.42 4.38
CA ALA A 122 4.02 -16.71 3.13
C ALA A 122 4.98 -15.50 2.99
N ALA A 123 5.18 -14.74 4.07
CA ALA A 123 6.09 -13.60 4.08
C ALA A 123 7.54 -14.02 3.85
N ILE A 124 8.00 -15.07 4.54
CA ILE A 124 9.35 -15.63 4.37
C ILE A 124 9.54 -16.14 2.94
N THR A 125 8.57 -16.91 2.42
CA THR A 125 8.65 -17.45 1.05
C THR A 125 8.75 -16.33 0.01
N GLU A 126 7.97 -15.25 0.17
CA GLU A 126 8.05 -14.09 -0.73
C GLU A 126 9.40 -13.36 -0.65
N VAL A 127 9.95 -13.20 0.56
CA VAL A 127 11.26 -12.56 0.76
C VAL A 127 12.39 -13.38 0.15
N ILE A 128 12.38 -14.71 0.35
CA ILE A 128 13.38 -15.60 -0.26
C ILE A 128 13.29 -15.52 -1.78
N PHE A 129 12.08 -15.55 -2.34
CA PHE A 129 11.91 -15.36 -3.78
C PHE A 129 12.48 -14.02 -4.24
N ASP A 130 12.15 -12.91 -3.58
CA ASP A 130 12.62 -11.59 -3.97
C ASP A 130 14.16 -11.47 -3.90
N VAL A 131 14.80 -12.06 -2.88
CA VAL A 131 16.27 -12.02 -2.76
C VAL A 131 16.97 -12.91 -3.79
N MET A 132 16.36 -14.04 -4.18
CA MET A 132 16.88 -14.90 -5.25
C MET A 132 16.86 -14.21 -6.63
N GLN A 133 16.10 -13.13 -6.80
CA GLN A 133 16.10 -12.32 -8.02
C GLN A 133 17.21 -11.25 -8.05
N ALA A 134 17.88 -11.00 -6.91
CA ALA A 134 18.98 -10.05 -6.83
C ALA A 134 20.23 -10.59 -7.53
N THR A 135 20.96 -9.72 -8.23
CA THR A 135 22.17 -10.12 -8.97
C THR A 135 23.38 -10.28 -8.07
N GLU A 136 23.48 -9.49 -7.00
CA GLU A 136 24.53 -9.55 -5.98
C GLU A 136 23.96 -9.00 -4.67
N VAL A 137 24.29 -9.63 -3.53
CA VAL A 137 24.03 -9.05 -2.22
C VAL A 137 25.26 -9.20 -1.32
N THR A 138 25.32 -8.36 -0.29
CA THR A 138 26.28 -8.43 0.80
C THR A 138 25.59 -8.85 2.08
N GLU A 139 26.21 -9.74 2.84
CA GLU A 139 25.69 -10.28 4.10
C GLU A 139 26.28 -9.57 5.32
N LYS A 140 25.43 -9.23 6.28
CA LYS A 140 25.83 -8.79 7.62
C LYS A 140 25.05 -9.57 8.67
N ILE A 141 25.77 -10.22 9.58
CA ILE A 141 25.19 -11.01 10.67
C ILE A 141 25.27 -10.23 11.98
N GLN A 142 24.21 -10.28 12.78
CA GLN A 142 24.15 -9.74 14.13
C GLN A 142 23.67 -10.84 15.08
N TYR A 143 24.51 -11.24 16.03
CA TYR A 143 24.16 -12.26 17.03
C TYR A 143 23.28 -11.68 18.14
N SER A 144 22.39 -12.51 18.68
CA SER A 144 21.50 -12.10 19.78
C SER A 144 21.43 -13.19 20.86
N LYS A 145 21.26 -12.77 22.12
CA LYS A 145 21.33 -13.66 23.29
C LYS A 145 19.96 -14.28 23.59
N THR A 146 19.61 -15.30 22.81
CA THR A 146 18.49 -16.25 23.03
C THR A 146 17.09 -15.64 23.01
N PHE A 147 16.21 -16.24 22.19
CA PHE A 147 14.82 -15.80 22.02
C PHE A 147 13.84 -16.87 22.52
N SER A 148 12.67 -16.44 22.96
CA SER A 148 11.51 -17.32 23.17
C SER A 148 10.46 -17.00 22.12
N PRO A 149 10.50 -17.66 20.94
CA PRO A 149 9.54 -17.37 19.88
C PRO A 149 8.15 -17.91 20.26
N LEU A 150 7.12 -17.08 20.05
CA LEU A 150 5.72 -17.53 20.19
C LEU A 150 5.32 -18.45 19.02
N PHE A 151 5.81 -18.14 17.82
CA PHE A 151 5.50 -18.89 16.60
C PHE A 151 6.53 -19.97 16.34
N GLN A 152 6.09 -21.09 15.75
CA GLN A 152 7.01 -22.15 15.39
C GLN A 152 8.03 -21.67 14.32
N PRO A 153 9.34 -21.74 14.60
CA PRO A 153 10.35 -21.41 13.60
C PRO A 153 10.31 -22.39 12.41
N ILE A 154 10.53 -21.85 11.21
CA ILE A 154 10.47 -22.58 9.95
C ILE A 154 11.87 -23.09 9.56
N GLU A 155 11.95 -24.34 9.13
CA GLU A 155 13.20 -24.91 8.59
C GLU A 155 13.60 -24.21 7.29
N VAL A 156 14.89 -23.91 7.15
CA VAL A 156 15.40 -23.12 6.02
C VAL A 156 15.14 -23.87 4.71
N ASP A 157 15.42 -25.17 4.69
CA ASP A 157 15.19 -26.03 3.53
C ASP A 157 13.72 -26.04 3.07
N MET A 158 12.77 -26.02 4.01
CA MET A 158 11.35 -25.96 3.66
C MET A 158 10.99 -24.61 3.02
N ALA A 159 11.45 -23.50 3.61
CA ALA A 159 11.16 -22.16 3.09
C ALA A 159 11.80 -21.92 1.72
N VAL A 160 13.06 -22.33 1.56
CA VAL A 160 13.79 -22.27 0.28
C VAL A 160 13.12 -23.15 -0.76
N GLY A 161 12.72 -24.38 -0.42
CA GLY A 161 12.03 -25.29 -1.35
C GLY A 161 10.72 -24.72 -1.89
N LYS A 162 9.94 -24.00 -1.06
CA LYS A 162 8.73 -23.31 -1.50
C LYS A 162 9.03 -22.17 -2.47
N ALA A 163 10.04 -21.36 -2.17
CA ALA A 163 10.46 -20.25 -3.03
C ALA A 163 11.01 -20.75 -4.38
N ASP A 164 11.81 -21.82 -4.37
CA ASP A 164 12.35 -22.47 -5.57
C ASP A 164 11.24 -23.06 -6.44
N LEU A 165 10.28 -23.79 -5.85
CA LEU A 165 9.12 -24.30 -6.59
C LEU A 165 8.34 -23.17 -7.28
N TRP A 166 8.18 -22.04 -6.59
CA TRP A 166 7.51 -20.90 -7.16
C TRP A 166 8.30 -20.25 -8.31
N GLN A 167 9.61 -20.13 -8.16
CA GLN A 167 10.51 -19.68 -9.22
C GLN A 167 10.46 -20.61 -10.43
N GLN A 168 10.48 -21.93 -10.23
CA GLN A 168 10.31 -22.92 -11.30
C GLN A 168 8.99 -22.75 -12.05
N ARG A 169 7.87 -22.57 -11.34
CA ARG A 169 6.56 -22.30 -11.97
C ARG A 169 6.58 -21.00 -12.77
N TRP A 170 7.23 -19.97 -12.25
CA TRP A 170 7.41 -18.69 -12.95
C TRP A 170 8.21 -18.84 -14.25
N HIS A 171 9.30 -19.63 -14.22
CA HIS A 171 10.11 -19.95 -15.40
C HIS A 171 9.36 -20.80 -16.42
N GLN A 172 8.68 -21.86 -15.99
CA GLN A 172 7.88 -22.73 -16.86
C GLN A 172 6.76 -21.96 -17.57
N ALA A 173 6.24 -20.91 -16.94
CA ALA A 173 5.27 -20.01 -17.52
C ALA A 173 5.87 -18.98 -18.53
N GLY A 174 7.19 -19.01 -18.75
CA GLY A 174 7.87 -18.08 -19.66
C GLY A 174 7.93 -16.64 -19.14
N LEU A 175 7.92 -16.44 -17.82
CA LEU A 175 7.80 -15.13 -17.18
C LEU A 175 9.14 -14.51 -16.75
N GLU A 176 10.26 -15.02 -17.24
CA GLU A 176 11.62 -14.65 -16.76
C GLU A 176 11.96 -13.16 -16.94
N GLY A 177 11.36 -12.52 -17.94
CA GLY A 177 11.51 -11.09 -18.21
C GLY A 177 10.63 -10.17 -17.36
N TYR A 178 9.75 -10.74 -16.54
CA TYR A 178 8.80 -10.00 -15.73
C TYR A 178 9.07 -10.18 -14.23
N SER A 179 8.66 -9.18 -13.46
CA SER A 179 8.69 -9.23 -12.01
C SER A 179 7.26 -9.20 -11.48
N PRO A 180 6.90 -10.07 -10.51
CA PRO A 180 5.59 -10.03 -9.88
C PRO A 180 5.34 -8.71 -9.12
N ASN A 181 6.40 -7.94 -8.85
CA ASN A 181 6.33 -6.63 -8.21
C ASN A 181 6.03 -5.49 -9.22
N GLN A 182 5.88 -5.77 -10.51
CA GLN A 182 5.43 -4.76 -11.49
C GLN A 182 3.92 -4.58 -11.46
N ALA A 183 3.45 -3.40 -11.82
CA ALA A 183 2.04 -3.06 -11.94
C ALA A 183 1.59 -3.05 -13.39
N PRO A 184 0.53 -3.80 -13.75
CA PRO A 184 -0.05 -3.73 -15.07
C PRO A 184 -0.87 -2.46 -15.25
N ILE A 185 -0.70 -1.80 -16.40
CA ILE A 185 -1.47 -0.63 -16.83
C ILE A 185 -1.99 -0.82 -18.26
N ILE A 186 -3.25 -0.48 -18.51
CA ILE A 186 -3.82 -0.53 -19.87
C ILE A 186 -3.29 0.64 -20.70
N LYS A 187 -2.71 0.32 -21.87
CA LYS A 187 -2.23 1.32 -22.84
C LYS A 187 -3.24 1.58 -23.95
N GLN A 188 -4.00 0.55 -24.35
CA GLN A 188 -4.94 0.62 -25.46
C GLN A 188 -6.32 0.11 -25.06
N PRO A 189 -7.12 0.94 -24.36
CA PRO A 189 -8.42 0.53 -23.82
C PRO A 189 -9.42 0.11 -24.90
N ASP A 190 -9.46 0.81 -26.03
CA ASP A 190 -10.41 0.52 -27.11
C ASP A 190 -10.16 -0.84 -27.77
N GLN A 191 -8.89 -1.20 -28.00
CA GLN A 191 -8.52 -2.50 -28.56
C GLN A 191 -8.73 -3.63 -27.56
N LEU A 192 -8.41 -3.41 -26.29
CA LEU A 192 -8.66 -4.38 -25.22
C LEU A 192 -10.16 -4.68 -25.07
N ARG A 193 -11.02 -3.68 -25.25
CA ARG A 193 -12.48 -3.85 -25.22
C ARG A 193 -13.01 -4.73 -26.35
N GLN A 194 -12.36 -4.75 -27.51
CA GLN A 194 -12.79 -5.54 -28.67
C GLN A 194 -12.43 -7.03 -28.55
N LEU A 195 -11.42 -7.38 -27.74
CA LEU A 195 -10.93 -8.75 -27.59
C LEU A 195 -11.67 -9.57 -26.52
N GLY A 196 -12.51 -8.94 -25.70
CA GLY A 196 -13.12 -9.56 -24.53
C GLY A 196 -14.61 -9.26 -24.37
N SER A 197 -15.23 -9.93 -23.39
CA SER A 197 -16.59 -9.60 -22.98
C SER A 197 -16.63 -8.25 -22.26
N ALA A 198 -17.77 -7.57 -22.30
CA ALA A 198 -17.96 -6.30 -21.59
C ALA A 198 -17.65 -6.43 -20.08
N GLN A 199 -18.03 -7.55 -19.46
CA GLN A 199 -17.75 -7.82 -18.05
C GLN A 199 -16.25 -7.98 -17.77
N LEU A 200 -15.53 -8.72 -18.62
CA LEU A 200 -14.09 -8.90 -18.47
C LEU A 200 -13.36 -7.54 -18.59
N TYR A 201 -13.75 -6.72 -19.56
CA TYR A 201 -13.18 -5.39 -19.74
C TYR A 201 -13.39 -4.49 -18.52
N GLN A 202 -14.59 -4.49 -17.92
CA GLN A 202 -14.86 -3.74 -16.69
C GLN A 202 -13.99 -4.22 -15.53
N THR A 203 -13.79 -5.53 -15.38
CA THR A 203 -12.87 -6.05 -14.35
C THR A 203 -11.44 -5.61 -14.61
N LEU A 204 -10.96 -5.70 -15.86
CA LEU A 204 -9.58 -5.35 -16.21
C LEU A 204 -9.31 -3.84 -16.07
N ILE A 205 -10.25 -2.97 -16.41
CA ILE A 205 -10.04 -1.52 -16.28
C ILE A 205 -9.88 -1.09 -14.83
N HIS A 206 -10.57 -1.79 -13.92
CA HIS A 206 -10.39 -1.57 -12.50
C HIS A 206 -9.06 -2.13 -12.03
N LEU A 207 -8.65 -3.34 -12.41
CA LEU A 207 -7.46 -3.99 -11.85
C LEU A 207 -6.12 -3.52 -12.44
N LEU A 208 -6.10 -3.14 -13.71
CA LEU A 208 -4.89 -2.80 -14.46
C LEU A 208 -4.70 -1.27 -14.56
N ASP A 209 -4.66 -0.63 -13.40
CA ASP A 209 -4.61 0.83 -13.22
C ASP A 209 -3.19 1.38 -13.01
N GLY A 210 -2.17 0.52 -13.00
CA GLY A 210 -0.80 0.88 -12.67
C GLY A 210 -0.55 1.20 -11.20
N GLN A 211 -1.49 0.94 -10.28
CA GLN A 211 -1.35 1.21 -8.84
C GLN A 211 -1.18 -0.06 -8.00
N ARG A 212 -1.58 -1.21 -8.56
CA ARG A 212 -1.46 -2.54 -7.96
C ARG A 212 -0.41 -3.36 -8.68
N THR A 213 0.44 -4.03 -7.91
CA THR A 213 1.38 -5.02 -8.47
C THR A 213 0.63 -6.26 -8.97
N LEU A 214 1.26 -7.09 -9.79
CA LEU A 214 0.71 -8.40 -10.19
C LEU A 214 0.37 -9.26 -8.96
N ARG A 215 1.16 -9.16 -7.88
CA ARG A 215 0.83 -9.80 -6.60
C ARG A 215 -0.47 -9.26 -5.98
N ASP A 216 -0.66 -7.95 -6.01
CA ASP A 216 -1.86 -7.31 -5.45
C ASP A 216 -3.11 -7.73 -6.25
N VAL A 217 -3.01 -7.70 -7.58
CA VAL A 217 -4.07 -8.15 -8.50
C VAL A 217 -4.40 -9.63 -8.26
N ALA A 218 -3.40 -10.49 -8.09
CA ALA A 218 -3.61 -11.92 -7.83
C ALA A 218 -4.41 -12.17 -6.55
N VAL A 219 -4.08 -11.47 -5.45
CA VAL A 219 -4.82 -11.57 -4.18
C VAL A 219 -6.25 -11.05 -4.32
N GLU A 220 -6.45 -9.93 -5.01
CA GLU A 220 -7.77 -9.33 -5.24
C GLU A 220 -8.68 -10.24 -6.08
N MET A 221 -8.11 -10.86 -7.12
CA MET A 221 -8.81 -11.83 -7.97
C MET A 221 -8.93 -13.23 -7.35
N ARG A 222 -8.29 -13.46 -6.20
CA ARG A 222 -8.16 -14.79 -5.55
C ARG A 222 -7.63 -15.85 -6.51
N ARG A 223 -6.60 -15.50 -7.27
CA ARG A 223 -5.93 -16.35 -8.25
C ARG A 223 -4.43 -16.43 -8.00
N ASP A 224 -3.79 -17.44 -8.57
CA ASP A 224 -2.34 -17.58 -8.51
C ASP A 224 -1.66 -16.47 -9.34
N VAL A 225 -0.58 -15.89 -8.81
CA VAL A 225 0.13 -14.79 -9.48
C VAL A 225 0.77 -15.23 -10.80
N VAL A 226 1.20 -16.49 -10.91
CA VAL A 226 1.73 -17.04 -12.16
C VAL A 226 0.60 -17.07 -13.20
N GLU A 227 -0.58 -17.57 -12.84
CA GLU A 227 -1.73 -17.64 -13.76
C GLU A 227 -2.15 -16.27 -14.29
N ILE A 228 -2.29 -15.29 -13.40
CA ILE A 228 -2.66 -13.92 -13.80
C ILE A 228 -1.57 -13.30 -14.66
N THR A 229 -0.30 -13.46 -14.29
CA THR A 229 0.80 -12.89 -15.05
C THR A 229 0.92 -13.53 -16.44
N SER A 230 0.78 -14.85 -16.55
CA SER A 230 0.72 -15.56 -17.84
C SER A 230 -0.43 -15.08 -18.71
N ALA A 231 -1.62 -14.88 -18.12
CA ALA A 231 -2.76 -14.34 -18.86
C ALA A 231 -2.51 -12.91 -19.37
N LEU A 232 -1.85 -12.07 -18.57
CA LEU A 232 -1.53 -10.70 -18.92
C LEU A 232 -0.33 -10.56 -19.85
N GLN A 233 0.56 -11.56 -19.89
CA GLN A 233 1.74 -11.60 -20.75
C GLN A 233 1.38 -11.46 -22.23
N HIS A 234 0.31 -12.13 -22.68
CA HIS A 234 -0.11 -12.04 -24.08
C HIS A 234 -0.55 -10.61 -24.45
N PHE A 235 -1.34 -9.97 -23.58
CA PHE A 235 -1.75 -8.57 -23.76
C PHE A 235 -0.55 -7.61 -23.69
N ASN A 236 0.48 -7.95 -22.91
CA ASN A 236 1.72 -7.18 -22.90
C ASN A 236 2.52 -7.30 -24.20
N GLN A 237 2.63 -8.51 -24.75
CA GLN A 237 3.27 -8.74 -26.05
C GLN A 237 2.55 -8.05 -27.21
N MET A 238 1.22 -7.89 -27.12
CA MET A 238 0.42 -7.14 -28.09
C MET A 238 0.49 -5.61 -27.89
N GLY A 239 1.14 -5.12 -26.84
CA GLY A 239 1.21 -3.69 -26.51
C GLY A 239 -0.09 -3.10 -25.91
N LEU A 240 -1.03 -3.94 -25.50
CA LEU A 240 -2.31 -3.53 -24.92
C LEU A 240 -2.19 -3.20 -23.43
N VAL A 241 -1.30 -3.93 -22.74
CA VAL A 241 -1.00 -3.76 -21.31
C VAL A 241 0.50 -3.55 -21.14
N GLU A 242 0.93 -2.68 -20.26
CA GLU A 242 2.35 -2.48 -19.91
C GLU A 242 2.60 -2.87 -18.45
N PHE A 243 3.74 -3.47 -18.14
CA PHE A 243 4.14 -3.76 -16.77
C PHE A 243 5.17 -2.74 -16.31
N THR A 244 4.80 -1.91 -15.34
CA THR A 244 5.60 -0.78 -14.88
C THR A 244 6.14 -1.02 -13.47
N SER A 245 7.33 -0.49 -13.17
CA SER A 245 7.83 -0.48 -11.80
C SER A 245 7.11 0.59 -10.99
N ILE A 246 6.63 0.23 -9.80
CA ILE A 246 5.96 1.15 -8.89
C ILE A 246 6.59 1.13 -7.51
N ALA A 247 6.45 2.23 -6.78
CA ALA A 247 6.90 2.30 -5.39
C ALA A 247 6.05 1.40 -4.48
N ASP A 248 6.62 1.04 -3.33
CA ASP A 248 5.82 0.46 -2.25
C ASP A 248 4.71 1.42 -1.84
N LEU A 249 3.67 0.90 -1.18
CA LEU A 249 2.72 1.76 -0.51
C LEU A 249 3.46 2.58 0.56
N PRO A 250 3.08 3.85 0.79
CA PRO A 250 3.71 4.67 1.82
C PRO A 250 3.72 3.91 3.14
N GLY A 251 4.93 3.47 3.52
CA GLY A 251 5.11 2.56 4.62
C GLY A 251 4.99 3.21 5.98
N LEU A 252 4.97 2.37 7.00
CA LEU A 252 5.36 2.72 8.36
C LEU A 252 6.78 3.27 8.35
N VAL A 253 6.95 4.54 8.00
CA VAL A 253 8.16 5.25 8.36
C VAL A 253 8.16 5.29 9.88
N PHE A 254 8.90 4.38 10.50
CA PHE A 254 9.56 4.66 11.77
C PHE A 254 10.51 5.81 11.43
N GLN A 255 10.08 7.04 11.70
CA GLN A 255 11.02 8.16 11.65
C GLN A 255 12.07 7.88 12.73
N ARG A 256 13.18 7.26 12.33
CA ARG A 256 14.45 7.42 13.05
C ARG A 256 14.94 8.81 12.70
N GLU A 257 14.69 9.71 13.65
CA GLU A 257 15.01 11.14 13.65
C GLU A 257 14.39 11.95 12.51
N PRO A 258 13.89 13.17 12.81
CA PRO A 258 13.32 14.01 11.79
C PRO A 258 14.44 14.41 10.81
N PRO A 259 14.24 14.37 9.47
CA PRO A 259 14.92 15.35 8.65
C PRO A 259 14.52 16.70 9.23
N ARG A 260 15.49 17.56 9.58
CA ARG A 260 15.25 18.91 10.10
C ARG A 260 14.11 19.54 9.31
N ALA A 261 12.90 19.48 9.88
CA ALA A 261 11.76 20.13 9.32
C ALA A 261 11.99 21.61 9.61
N SER A 262 12.12 22.39 8.54
CA SER A 262 11.62 23.76 8.57
C SER A 262 10.22 23.66 9.16
N GLN A 263 10.08 24.08 10.42
CA GLN A 263 8.83 24.01 11.15
C GLN A 263 7.82 24.91 10.43
N ILE A 264 6.91 24.33 9.67
CA ILE A 264 5.62 24.98 9.41
C ILE A 264 4.80 24.72 10.68
N MET A 265 4.76 25.71 11.57
CA MET A 265 3.86 25.70 12.70
C MET A 265 2.43 25.76 12.18
N VAL A 266 1.69 24.64 12.23
CA VAL A 266 0.23 24.65 12.02
C VAL A 266 -0.41 24.55 13.39
N THR A 267 -1.09 25.62 13.81
CA THR A 267 -1.94 25.63 15.00
C THR A 267 -3.10 24.63 14.83
N PRO A 268 -3.42 23.79 15.83
CA PRO A 268 -4.51 22.83 15.73
C PRO A 268 -5.84 23.58 15.57
N THR A 269 -6.43 23.52 14.38
CA THR A 269 -7.70 24.16 14.08
C THR A 269 -8.79 23.10 14.16
N SER A 270 -9.78 23.28 15.04
CA SER A 270 -10.87 22.32 15.32
C SER A 270 -11.88 22.14 14.18
N ALA A 271 -11.53 22.49 12.94
CA ALA A 271 -12.46 22.54 11.81
C ALA A 271 -12.92 21.13 11.40
N LEU A 272 -14.20 21.00 11.09
CA LEU A 272 -14.82 19.76 10.64
C LEU A 272 -14.81 19.66 9.12
N ILE A 273 -14.16 18.63 8.60
CA ILE A 273 -14.01 18.39 7.17
C ILE A 273 -14.81 17.14 6.80
N ALA A 274 -15.70 17.27 5.83
CA ALA A 274 -16.49 16.15 5.31
C ALA A 274 -15.91 15.58 4.02
N CYS A 275 -16.04 14.28 3.82
CA CYS A 275 -15.74 13.59 2.57
C CYS A 275 -16.93 12.73 2.17
N VAL A 276 -17.54 13.03 1.02
CA VAL A 276 -18.64 12.27 0.42
C VAL A 276 -18.08 11.47 -0.75
N ASP A 277 -17.92 10.17 -0.55
CA ASP A 277 -17.28 9.26 -1.51
C ASP A 277 -17.70 7.81 -1.19
N ASP A 278 -18.11 7.04 -2.20
CA ASP A 278 -18.53 5.64 -2.02
C ASP A 278 -17.31 4.71 -1.81
N SER A 279 -16.12 5.15 -2.23
CA SER A 279 -14.87 4.42 -1.98
C SER A 279 -14.48 4.52 -0.51
N SER A 280 -14.65 3.41 0.21
CA SER A 280 -14.11 3.26 1.56
C SER A 280 -12.59 3.50 1.61
N THR A 281 -11.86 3.25 0.52
CA THR A 281 -10.41 3.52 0.45
C THR A 281 -10.12 5.02 0.51
N VAL A 282 -10.86 5.83 -0.26
CA VAL A 282 -10.70 7.30 -0.26
C VAL A 282 -11.13 7.89 1.08
N ARG A 283 -12.30 7.49 1.60
CA ARG A 283 -12.79 7.98 2.89
C ARG A 283 -11.86 7.63 4.03
N ASN A 284 -11.35 6.40 4.08
CA ASN A 284 -10.39 6.00 5.10
C ASN A 284 -9.11 6.82 4.98
N MET A 285 -8.53 6.97 3.79
CA MET A 285 -7.32 7.80 3.57
C MET A 285 -7.53 9.25 4.06
N MET A 286 -8.64 9.88 3.67
CA MET A 286 -9.04 11.23 4.09
C MET A 286 -9.18 11.32 5.60
N GLU A 287 -9.91 10.39 6.23
CA GLU A 287 -10.02 10.31 7.68
C GLU A 287 -8.65 10.31 8.34
N GLN A 288 -7.71 9.51 7.82
CA GLN A 288 -6.39 9.40 8.42
C GLN A 288 -5.61 10.71 8.36
N LEU A 289 -5.57 11.28 7.15
CA LEU A 289 -4.81 12.48 6.88
C LEU A 289 -5.32 13.65 7.72
N LEU A 290 -6.64 13.81 7.80
CA LEU A 290 -7.28 14.95 8.42
C LEU A 290 -7.22 14.90 9.94
N ILE A 291 -7.49 13.74 10.54
CA ILE A 291 -7.36 13.55 11.99
C ILE A 291 -5.90 13.73 12.43
N THR A 292 -4.95 13.16 11.68
CA THR A 292 -3.51 13.31 12.01
C THR A 292 -3.04 14.76 11.88
N SER A 293 -3.68 15.55 11.01
CA SER A 293 -3.37 16.97 10.81
C SER A 293 -4.16 17.90 11.74
N GLY A 294 -4.87 17.34 12.73
CA GLY A 294 -5.57 18.09 13.78
C GLY A 294 -7.00 18.52 13.43
N TYR A 295 -7.55 18.09 12.29
CA TYR A 295 -8.93 18.39 11.87
C TYR A 295 -9.91 17.33 12.35
N GLN A 296 -11.18 17.69 12.48
CA GLN A 296 -12.25 16.71 12.65
C GLN A 296 -12.69 16.17 11.29
N PHE A 297 -13.10 14.90 11.24
CA PHE A 297 -13.50 14.25 9.99
C PHE A 297 -14.94 13.73 10.02
N LEU A 298 -15.62 13.85 8.89
CA LEU A 298 -16.95 13.29 8.63
C LEU A 298 -16.97 12.55 7.29
N GLY A 299 -16.86 11.23 7.32
CA GLY A 299 -17.04 10.39 6.13
C GLY A 299 -18.51 10.12 5.84
N VAL A 300 -18.93 10.27 4.59
CA VAL A 300 -20.27 9.92 4.13
C VAL A 300 -20.19 8.98 2.94
N GLU A 301 -20.63 7.74 3.15
CA GLU A 301 -20.60 6.66 2.16
C GLU A 301 -21.75 6.72 1.18
N ASP A 302 -22.96 6.96 1.71
CA ASP A 302 -24.18 6.91 0.94
C ASP A 302 -24.52 8.32 0.40
N PRO A 303 -24.38 8.57 -0.91
CA PRO A 303 -24.64 9.87 -1.49
C PRO A 303 -26.10 10.31 -1.34
N LEU A 304 -27.06 9.39 -1.18
CA LEU A 304 -28.47 9.72 -0.96
C LEU A 304 -28.69 10.34 0.42
N ARG A 305 -27.86 9.98 1.40
CA ARG A 305 -27.91 10.53 2.77
C ARG A 305 -27.00 11.73 2.98
N ALA A 306 -26.16 12.07 2.00
CA ALA A 306 -25.15 13.12 2.10
C ALA A 306 -25.71 14.46 2.56
N ILE A 307 -26.74 14.99 1.89
CA ILE A 307 -27.30 16.31 2.21
C ILE A 307 -27.83 16.36 3.65
N GLY A 308 -28.55 15.33 4.09
CA GLY A 308 -29.10 15.27 5.45
C GLY A 308 -28.01 15.22 6.53
N ILE A 309 -26.97 14.41 6.31
CA ILE A 309 -25.84 14.29 7.23
C ILE A 309 -25.05 15.61 7.28
N LEU A 310 -24.77 16.21 6.12
CA LEU A 310 -24.06 17.48 6.02
C LEU A 310 -24.84 18.58 6.74
N LEU A 311 -26.14 18.74 6.49
CA LEU A 311 -26.99 19.73 7.17
C LEU A 311 -26.95 19.61 8.71
N ALA A 312 -26.93 18.39 9.23
CA ALA A 312 -26.89 18.14 10.66
C ALA A 312 -25.52 18.47 11.27
N ARG A 313 -24.43 18.21 10.54
CA ARG A 313 -23.06 18.32 11.06
C ARG A 313 -22.35 19.63 10.72
N LYS A 314 -22.80 20.33 9.67
CA LYS A 314 -22.29 21.64 9.20
C LYS A 314 -20.77 21.70 9.13
N PRO A 315 -20.12 20.87 8.28
CA PRO A 315 -18.67 20.93 8.09
C PRO A 315 -18.21 22.27 7.53
N ASP A 316 -16.98 22.64 7.86
CA ASP A 316 -16.27 23.83 7.41
C ASP A 316 -15.72 23.67 5.98
N LEU A 317 -15.46 22.44 5.53
CA LEU A 317 -15.06 22.11 4.15
C LEU A 317 -15.62 20.75 3.72
N ILE A 318 -15.99 20.61 2.45
CA ILE A 318 -16.55 19.38 1.90
C ILE A 318 -15.71 18.93 0.70
N PHE A 319 -15.13 17.73 0.79
CA PHE A 319 -14.67 16.97 -0.37
C PHE A 319 -15.81 16.13 -0.91
N LEU A 320 -16.07 16.21 -2.22
CA LEU A 320 -17.20 15.56 -2.86
C LEU A 320 -16.74 14.82 -4.11
N ASP A 321 -16.98 13.50 -4.13
CA ASP A 321 -16.76 12.72 -5.33
C ASP A 321 -17.74 13.08 -6.43
N LEU A 322 -17.23 13.11 -7.66
CA LEU A 322 -18.03 13.43 -8.84
C LEU A 322 -18.82 12.22 -9.34
N ILE A 323 -18.19 11.04 -9.29
CA ILE A 323 -18.71 9.81 -9.90
C ILE A 323 -18.99 8.81 -8.78
N MET A 324 -20.26 8.69 -8.38
CA MET A 324 -20.72 7.70 -7.41
C MET A 324 -21.82 6.82 -8.04
N PRO A 325 -22.00 5.56 -7.60
CA PRO A 325 -23.11 4.72 -8.04
C PRO A 325 -24.45 5.38 -7.75
N ASN A 326 -25.32 5.42 -8.76
CA ASN A 326 -26.72 5.89 -8.68
C ASN A 326 -26.94 7.39 -8.42
N VAL A 327 -25.90 8.16 -8.04
CA VAL A 327 -26.03 9.59 -7.74
C VAL A 327 -24.87 10.38 -8.32
N ASN A 328 -25.21 11.46 -9.00
CA ASN A 328 -24.23 12.35 -9.60
C ASN A 328 -23.77 13.43 -8.58
N GLY A 329 -22.45 13.52 -8.32
CA GLY A 329 -21.88 14.55 -7.44
C GLY A 329 -22.22 15.98 -7.85
N TYR A 330 -22.49 16.23 -9.14
CA TYR A 330 -22.99 17.52 -9.64
C TYR A 330 -24.28 17.96 -8.95
N GLU A 331 -25.26 17.06 -8.87
CA GLU A 331 -26.57 17.36 -8.30
C GLU A 331 -26.48 17.63 -6.79
N ILE A 332 -25.62 16.90 -6.10
CA ILE A 332 -25.36 17.13 -4.66
C ILE A 332 -24.78 18.52 -4.46
N CYS A 333 -23.75 18.89 -5.22
CA CYS A 333 -23.14 20.22 -5.09
C CYS A 333 -24.12 21.36 -5.40
N GLU A 334 -24.93 21.22 -6.46
CA GLU A 334 -25.94 22.24 -6.80
C GLU A 334 -26.98 22.41 -5.68
N LYS A 335 -27.47 21.30 -5.13
CA LYS A 335 -28.40 21.31 -3.98
C LYS A 335 -27.74 21.94 -2.76
N LEU A 336 -26.49 21.60 -2.44
CA LEU A 336 -25.75 22.21 -1.33
C LEU A 336 -25.60 23.73 -1.51
N ARG A 337 -25.34 24.23 -2.72
CA ARG A 337 -25.23 25.68 -2.97
C ARG A 337 -26.54 26.44 -2.81
N LYS A 338 -27.68 25.80 -3.02
CA LYS A 338 -29.02 26.38 -2.77
C LYS A 338 -29.36 26.45 -1.28
N ILE A 339 -28.65 25.72 -0.42
CA ILE A 339 -28.83 25.72 1.03
C ILE A 339 -28.01 26.87 1.64
N SER A 340 -28.67 27.75 2.39
CA SER A 340 -28.07 28.98 2.93
C SER A 340 -26.81 28.74 3.77
N CYS A 341 -26.77 27.67 4.58
CA CYS A 341 -25.63 27.36 5.44
C CYS A 341 -24.39 26.84 4.67
N PHE A 342 -24.55 26.30 3.46
CA PHE A 342 -23.44 25.82 2.63
C PHE A 342 -23.08 26.76 1.48
N ARG A 343 -23.75 27.92 1.38
CA ARG A 343 -23.52 28.89 0.31
C ARG A 343 -22.07 29.37 0.24
N LYS A 344 -21.39 29.46 1.39
CA LYS A 344 -19.98 29.88 1.50
C LYS A 344 -19.02 28.75 1.87
N THR A 345 -19.53 27.57 2.25
CA THR A 345 -18.68 26.42 2.61
C THR A 345 -17.89 25.96 1.38
N PRO A 346 -16.56 25.90 1.44
CA PRO A 346 -15.74 25.35 0.36
C PRO A 346 -16.17 23.93 0.00
N ILE A 347 -16.47 23.70 -1.30
CA ILE A 347 -16.75 22.37 -1.83
C ILE A 347 -15.67 22.06 -2.86
N VAL A 348 -14.88 21.03 -2.59
CA VAL A 348 -13.77 20.57 -3.43
C VAL A 348 -14.18 19.28 -4.11
N ILE A 349 -14.15 19.28 -5.43
CA ILE A 349 -14.55 18.12 -6.21
C ILE A 349 -13.37 17.16 -6.38
N LEU A 350 -13.62 15.87 -6.13
CA LEU A 350 -12.67 14.80 -6.37
C LEU A 350 -12.94 14.17 -7.75
N THR A 351 -11.92 13.99 -8.58
CA THR A 351 -12.09 13.48 -9.96
C THR A 351 -11.05 12.43 -10.36
N GLY A 352 -11.46 11.34 -11.02
CA GLY A 352 -10.60 10.21 -11.37
C GLY A 352 -9.74 10.35 -12.65
N SER A 353 -9.80 11.47 -13.36
CA SER A 353 -9.10 11.64 -14.65
C SER A 353 -8.77 13.10 -14.96
N ASP A 354 -7.48 13.39 -15.16
CA ASP A 354 -6.98 14.74 -15.51
C ASP A 354 -7.51 15.24 -16.87
N GLY A 355 -7.86 14.33 -17.78
CA GLY A 355 -8.40 14.66 -19.11
C GLY A 355 -9.84 15.21 -19.09
N TYR A 356 -10.65 14.79 -18.12
CA TYR A 356 -12.00 15.33 -17.89
C TYR A 356 -11.96 16.55 -16.96
N ALA A 357 -11.01 16.62 -16.03
CA ALA A 357 -10.88 17.70 -15.05
C ALA A 357 -10.76 19.10 -15.69
N ASN A 358 -10.01 19.25 -16.78
CA ASN A 358 -9.82 20.56 -17.42
C ASN A 358 -11.06 21.12 -18.15
N ARG A 359 -11.96 20.26 -18.68
CA ARG A 359 -13.25 20.71 -19.26
C ARG A 359 -14.30 20.98 -18.19
N LEU A 360 -14.21 20.31 -17.04
CA LEU A 360 -15.13 20.49 -15.92
C LEU A 360 -14.78 21.72 -15.06
N ARG A 361 -13.48 22.02 -14.93
CA ARG A 361 -12.97 23.24 -14.27
C ARG A 361 -13.51 24.54 -14.87
N SER A 362 -13.76 24.61 -16.18
CA SER A 362 -14.26 25.83 -16.84
C SER A 362 -15.78 26.03 -16.75
N ASN A 363 -16.55 24.98 -16.41
CA ASN A 363 -18.02 25.00 -16.53
C ASN A 363 -18.78 24.75 -15.21
N PHE A 364 -18.10 24.46 -14.10
CA PHE A 364 -18.79 24.10 -12.86
C PHE A 364 -19.00 25.31 -11.94
N VAL A 365 -20.21 25.88 -12.01
CA VAL A 365 -20.64 27.13 -11.33
C VAL A 365 -20.79 26.99 -9.80
N GLY A 366 -20.22 25.93 -9.19
CA GLY A 366 -20.44 25.62 -7.76
C GLY A 366 -19.22 25.14 -6.96
N ALA A 367 -18.17 24.60 -7.56
CA ALA A 367 -16.97 24.20 -6.80
C ALA A 367 -16.18 25.40 -6.33
N SER A 368 -15.48 25.19 -5.23
CA SER A 368 -14.40 26.07 -4.77
C SER A 368 -13.03 25.63 -5.29
N ASP A 369 -12.82 24.33 -5.48
CA ASP A 369 -11.60 23.76 -6.06
C ASP A 369 -11.79 22.33 -6.59
N PHE A 370 -10.74 21.75 -7.18
CA PHE A 370 -10.73 20.40 -7.73
C PHE A 370 -9.43 19.67 -7.40
N LEU A 371 -9.54 18.42 -6.95
CA LEU A 371 -8.43 17.50 -6.75
C LEU A 371 -8.59 16.26 -7.62
N SER A 372 -7.52 15.88 -8.31
CA SER A 372 -7.49 14.60 -9.03
C SER A 372 -7.19 13.46 -8.06
N LYS A 373 -7.87 12.34 -8.29
CA LYS A 373 -7.56 11.04 -7.71
C LYS A 373 -6.49 10.38 -8.59
N PRO A 374 -5.48 9.70 -8.01
CA PRO A 374 -5.34 9.38 -6.59
C PRO A 374 -4.94 10.60 -5.76
N LEU A 375 -5.59 10.74 -4.61
CA LEU A 375 -5.34 11.85 -3.70
C LEU A 375 -3.99 11.65 -3.01
N ASN A 376 -3.18 12.70 -2.97
CA ASN A 376 -1.97 12.75 -2.19
C ASN A 376 -2.15 13.70 -0.99
N ALA A 377 -1.41 13.44 0.08
CA ALA A 377 -1.56 14.15 1.35
C ALA A 377 -1.28 15.66 1.21
N GLU A 378 -0.25 16.02 0.45
CA GLU A 378 0.17 17.40 0.24
C GLU A 378 -0.89 18.24 -0.47
N ALA A 379 -1.50 17.71 -1.53
CA ALA A 379 -2.55 18.38 -2.29
C ALA A 379 -3.83 18.58 -1.44
N VAL A 380 -4.23 17.56 -0.68
CA VAL A 380 -5.40 17.65 0.19
C VAL A 380 -5.18 18.70 1.28
N LEU A 381 -4.03 18.66 1.96
CA LEU A 381 -3.70 19.65 2.98
C LEU A 381 -3.53 21.05 2.38
N GLY A 382 -2.91 21.18 1.21
CA GLY A 382 -2.74 22.46 0.52
C GLY A 382 -4.09 23.13 0.23
N VAL A 383 -5.08 22.37 -0.24
CA VAL A 383 -6.45 22.85 -0.45
C VAL A 383 -7.11 23.27 0.86
N ILE A 384 -6.92 22.51 1.94
CA ILE A 384 -7.49 22.85 3.24
C ILE A 384 -6.89 24.15 3.77
N HIS A 385 -5.57 24.30 3.74
CA HIS A 385 -4.91 25.54 4.16
C HIS A 385 -5.37 26.74 3.32
N LYS A 386 -5.47 26.57 1.99
CA LYS A 386 -5.98 27.59 1.07
C LYS A 386 -7.40 28.07 1.41
N HIS A 387 -8.26 27.18 1.90
CA HIS A 387 -9.68 27.49 2.09
C HIS A 387 -10.11 27.73 3.55
N LEU A 388 -9.34 27.25 4.53
CA LEU A 388 -9.68 27.34 5.96
C LEU A 388 -8.75 28.25 6.77
N GLN A 389 -7.57 28.64 6.29
CA GLN A 389 -6.75 29.63 7.00
C GLN A 389 -7.11 31.07 6.61
N PRO A 390 -7.23 32.00 7.58
CA PRO A 390 -7.43 33.41 7.29
C PRO A 390 -6.15 34.04 6.69
N ALA A 391 -6.32 34.99 5.77
CA ALA A 391 -5.26 35.65 5.01
C ALA A 391 -4.37 36.62 5.82
N SER A 392 -4.19 36.41 7.12
CA SER A 392 -3.48 37.32 8.02
C SER A 392 -2.24 36.65 8.63
N ASP A 393 -1.18 36.47 7.82
CA ASP A 393 0.20 36.22 8.31
C ASP A 393 1.25 36.45 7.20
N LEU A 394 1.02 37.42 6.30
CA LEU A 394 1.98 37.83 5.26
C LEU A 394 2.69 39.16 5.54
N SER A 395 2.59 39.71 6.75
CA SER A 395 3.08 41.06 7.08
C SER A 395 4.10 41.14 8.21
N SER A 396 4.93 40.11 8.42
CA SER A 396 6.05 40.20 9.37
C SER A 396 7.26 39.37 8.94
N VAL A 397 7.76 39.63 7.73
CA VAL A 397 9.20 39.52 7.41
C VAL A 397 9.56 40.72 6.54
N GLN A 398 9.87 41.85 7.17
CA GLN A 398 10.66 42.92 6.56
C GLN A 398 11.83 43.25 7.50
N LEU A 399 13.02 43.14 6.89
CA LEU A 399 14.38 43.50 7.33
C LEU A 399 15.11 42.50 8.23
#